data_AF-A0A2A9HAH6-F1
#
_entry.id   AF-A0A2A9HAH6-F1
#
_cell.length_a   1.000
_cell.length_b   1.000
_cell.length_c   1.000
_cell.angle_alpha   90.00
_cell.angle_beta   90.00
_cell.angle_gamma   90.00
#
_symmetry.space_group_name_H-M   'P 1'
#
loop_
_entity.id
_entity.type
_entity.pdbx_description
1 polymer ?
#
loop_
_entity_poly.entity_id
_entity_poly.type
_entity_poly.pdbx_seq_one_letter_code
_entity_poly.pdbx_strand_id
1 'polypeptide(L)'
;MAADLPAGPAAGATDTHGHEREPWLTLGPAPLLWRGAGLALLGLGLGLGAVQLLRWSVLLLPASLVLGGGAVLAAWAAAIHITGGERFDDGGCD
;
A
#
# COMPACT_ATOMS: atom_id res chain seq x y z
N MET A 1 10.40 59.43 -27.72
CA MET A 1 9.21 58.85 -28.36
C MET A 1 9.26 57.34 -28.14
N ALA A 2 8.10 56.77 -27.83
CA ALA A 2 7.91 55.49 -27.15
C ALA A 2 8.53 54.27 -27.85
N ALA A 3 8.93 53.31 -27.01
CA ALA A 3 9.30 51.96 -27.37
C ALA A 3 8.03 51.11 -27.56
N ASP A 4 8.00 50.28 -28.60
CA ASP A 4 7.11 49.13 -28.72
C ASP A 4 7.93 47.95 -29.23
N LEU A 5 8.41 47.13 -28.29
CA LEU A 5 8.87 45.78 -28.55
C LEU A 5 7.64 44.86 -28.40
N PRO A 6 7.35 43.95 -29.36
CA PRO A 6 6.25 43.01 -29.21
C PRO A 6 6.51 42.12 -28.00
N ALA A 7 5.52 42.11 -27.11
CA ALA A 7 5.46 41.33 -25.89
C ALA A 7 5.94 39.89 -26.12
N GLY A 8 6.85 39.44 -25.24
CA GLY A 8 7.29 38.05 -25.21
C GLY A 8 6.12 37.09 -25.02
N PRO A 9 6.32 35.79 -25.31
CA PRO A 9 5.34 34.78 -24.94
C PRO A 9 5.11 34.91 -23.44
N ALA A 10 3.87 35.20 -23.07
CA ALA A 10 3.45 35.32 -21.69
C ALA A 10 3.80 34.02 -20.95
N ALA A 11 4.96 34.06 -20.27
CA ALA A 11 5.20 33.37 -19.03
C ALA A 11 3.98 33.66 -18.14
N GLY A 12 3.23 32.61 -17.84
CA GLY A 12 1.86 32.73 -17.35
C GLY A 12 0.91 31.69 -17.95
N ALA A 13 1.43 30.63 -18.57
CA ALA A 13 0.77 29.33 -18.44
C ALA A 13 0.75 29.04 -16.95
N THR A 14 -0.42 29.23 -16.35
CA THR A 14 -0.84 28.74 -15.06
C THR A 14 0.02 27.57 -14.56
N ASP A 15 1.05 27.88 -13.77
CA ASP A 15 1.53 26.98 -12.73
C ASP A 15 0.43 26.94 -11.66
N THR A 16 -0.74 26.42 -12.04
CA THR A 16 -1.55 25.71 -11.08
C THR A 16 -0.60 24.65 -10.55
N HIS A 17 -0.07 24.89 -9.36
CA HIS A 17 0.41 23.86 -8.48
C HIS A 17 -0.80 22.96 -8.26
N GLY A 18 -1.08 22.12 -9.26
CA GLY A 18 -1.90 20.97 -9.08
C GLY A 18 -1.18 20.25 -7.96
N HIS A 19 -1.77 20.30 -6.77
CA HIS A 19 -1.76 19.13 -5.93
C HIS A 19 -2.33 18.02 -6.82
N GLU A 20 -1.48 17.44 -7.68
CA GLU A 20 -1.71 16.13 -8.23
C GLU A 20 -1.96 15.32 -6.99
N ARG A 21 -3.25 15.04 -6.74
CA ARG A 21 -3.65 14.16 -5.66
C ARG A 21 -2.99 12.86 -6.03
N GLU A 22 -1.80 12.62 -5.48
CA GLU A 22 -1.15 11.33 -5.61
C GLU A 22 -2.23 10.32 -5.27
N PRO A 23 -2.46 9.34 -6.16
CA PRO A 23 -3.52 8.39 -5.95
C PRO A 23 -3.29 7.76 -4.59
N TRP A 24 -4.26 7.92 -3.69
CA TRP A 24 -4.25 7.44 -2.31
C TRP A 24 -3.97 5.93 -2.20
N LEU A 25 -4.08 5.22 -3.33
CA LEU A 25 -3.61 3.86 -3.56
C LEU A 25 -2.72 3.81 -4.81
N THR A 26 -1.44 3.55 -4.61
CA THR A 26 -0.56 3.08 -5.67
C THR A 26 -0.38 1.57 -5.51
N LEU A 27 -0.50 0.82 -6.61
CA LEU A 27 -0.19 -0.61 -6.58
C LEU A 27 1.32 -0.78 -6.66
N GLY A 28 1.86 -1.67 -5.82
CA GLY A 28 3.27 -2.03 -5.86
C GLY A 28 3.67 -2.69 -7.19
N PRO A 29 4.95 -2.68 -7.55
CA PRO A 29 5.46 -3.42 -8.71
C PRO A 29 5.13 -4.92 -8.61
N ALA A 30 5.01 -5.59 -9.77
CA ALA A 30 4.63 -7.00 -9.89
C ALA A 30 5.25 -7.98 -8.86
N PRO A 31 6.56 -7.94 -8.53
CA PRO A 31 7.12 -8.83 -7.50
C PRO A 31 6.54 -8.62 -6.10
N LEU A 32 6.17 -7.39 -5.73
CA LEU A 32 5.52 -7.10 -4.45
C LEU A 32 4.07 -7.57 -4.45
N LEU A 33 3.35 -7.43 -5.57
CA LEU A 33 2.00 -7.96 -5.70
C LEU A 33 1.95 -9.47 -5.47
N TRP A 34 2.92 -10.21 -6.00
CA TRP A 34 2.97 -11.67 -5.82
C TRP A 34 3.26 -12.08 -4.38
N ARG A 35 4.14 -11.35 -3.70
CA ARG A 35 4.37 -11.52 -2.26
C ARG A 35 3.11 -11.20 -1.46
N GLY A 36 2.43 -10.11 -1.78
CA GLY A 36 1.17 -9.72 -1.15
C GLY A 36 0.08 -10.76 -1.35
N ALA A 37 -0.08 -11.29 -2.57
CA ALA A 37 -1.02 -12.37 -2.86
C ALA A 37 -0.70 -13.66 -2.08
N GLY A 38 0.59 -14.04 -2.02
CA GLY A 38 1.02 -15.19 -1.21
C GLY A 38 0.70 -15.02 0.28
N LEU A 39 0.93 -13.83 0.83
CA LEU A 39 0.60 -13.49 2.21
C LEU A 39 -0.91 -13.46 2.45
N ALA A 40 -1.71 -12.99 1.49
CA ALA A 40 -3.16 -13.00 1.58
C ALA A 40 -3.71 -14.43 1.64
N LEU A 41 -3.19 -15.33 0.79
CA LEU A 41 -3.54 -16.75 0.83
C LEU A 41 -3.13 -17.41 2.14
N LEU A 42 -1.93 -17.10 2.64
CA LEU A 42 -1.48 -17.60 3.94
C LEU A 42 -2.40 -17.12 5.07
N GLY A 43 -2.74 -15.83 5.10
CA GLY A 43 -3.64 -15.26 6.09
C GLY A 43 -5.01 -15.93 6.07
N LEU A 44 -5.55 -16.19 4.89
CA LEU A 44 -6.82 -16.90 4.72
C LEU A 44 -6.74 -18.34 5.25
N GLY A 45 -5.65 -19.06 4.94
CA GLY A 45 -5.42 -20.41 5.45
C GLY A 45 -5.31 -20.45 6.98
N LEU A 46 -4.58 -19.52 7.58
CA LEU A 46 -4.46 -19.40 9.04
C LEU A 46 -5.80 -19.06 9.70
N GLY A 47 -6.57 -18.12 9.11
CA GLY A 47 -7.88 -17.73 9.62
C GLY A 47 -8.89 -18.88 9.58
N LEU A 48 -8.96 -19.61 8.46
CA LEU A 48 -9.79 -20.81 8.35
C LEU A 48 -9.35 -21.89 9.36
N GLY A 49 -8.05 -22.10 9.52
CA GLY A 49 -7.49 -23.02 10.51
C GLY A 49 -7.92 -22.67 11.94
N ALA A 50 -7.81 -21.39 12.32
CA ALA A 50 -8.23 -20.90 13.63
C ALA A 50 -9.72 -21.17 13.91
N VAL A 51 -10.59 -20.86 12.93
CA VAL A 51 -12.03 -21.09 13.05
C VAL A 51 -12.33 -22.59 13.16
N GLN A 52 -11.68 -23.43 12.35
CA GLN A 52 -11.90 -24.88 12.38
C GLN A 52 -11.45 -25.51 13.70
N LEU A 53 -10.31 -25.09 14.27
CA LEU A 53 -9.83 -25.55 15.57
C LEU A 53 -10.81 -25.20 16.69
N LEU A 54 -11.31 -23.97 16.70
CA LEU A 54 -12.29 -23.53 17.70
C LEU A 54 -13.62 -24.29 17.57
N ARG A 55 -14.06 -24.59 16.32
CA ARG A 55 -15.25 -25.41 16.06
C ARG A 55 -15.09 -26.85 16.53
N TRP A 56 -13.88 -27.40 16.47
CA TRP A 56 -13.59 -28.75 16.94
C TRP A 56 -13.55 -28.83 18.47
N SER A 57 -12.89 -27.88 19.13
CA SER A 57 -12.84 -27.86 20.59
C SER A 57 -12.47 -26.49 21.12
N VAL A 58 -13.24 -26.02 22.11
CA VAL A 58 -12.95 -24.78 22.85
C VAL A 58 -11.63 -24.88 23.63
N LEU A 59 -11.16 -26.09 23.96
CA LEU A 59 -9.85 -26.29 24.60
C LEU A 59 -8.69 -25.85 23.69
N LEU A 60 -8.90 -25.77 22.38
CA LEU A 60 -7.92 -25.32 21.40
C LEU A 60 -7.97 -23.81 21.17
N LEU A 61 -8.66 -23.05 22.04
CA LEU A 61 -8.73 -21.59 22.00
C LEU A 61 -7.34 -20.93 21.96
N PRO A 62 -6.33 -21.32 22.78
CA PRO A 62 -5.01 -20.69 22.71
C PRO A 62 -4.34 -20.85 21.34
N ALA A 63 -4.42 -22.05 20.74
CA ALA A 63 -3.89 -22.31 19.41
C ALA A 63 -4.65 -21.52 18.34
N SER A 64 -5.97 -21.41 18.49
CA SER A 64 -6.83 -20.63 17.58
C SER A 64 -6.50 -19.13 17.64
N LEU A 65 -6.17 -18.59 18.82
CA LEU A 65 -5.73 -17.21 18.99
C LEU A 65 -4.39 -16.95 18.30
N VAL A 66 -3.43 -17.88 18.41
CA VAL A 66 -2.13 -17.76 17.72
C VAL A 66 -2.33 -17.74 16.21
N LEU A 67 -3.13 -18.68 15.68
CA LEU A 67 -3.43 -18.72 14.25
C LEU A 67 -4.21 -17.49 13.78
N GLY A 68 -5.17 -17.02 14.56
CA GLY A 68 -5.92 -15.79 14.28
C GLY A 68 -5.02 -14.56 14.27
N GLY A 69 -4.12 -14.43 15.24
CA GLY A 69 -3.10 -13.38 15.25
C GLY A 69 -2.18 -13.45 14.03
N GLY A 70 -1.72 -14.65 13.67
CA GLY A 70 -0.94 -14.87 12.45
C GLY A 70 -1.70 -14.49 11.18
N ALA A 71 -3.01 -14.77 11.11
CA ALA A 71 -3.87 -14.38 10.00
C ALA A 71 -3.97 -12.86 9.86
N VAL A 72 -4.14 -12.14 10.98
CA VAL A 72 -4.17 -10.67 10.99
C VAL A 72 -2.83 -10.08 10.53
N LEU A 73 -1.71 -10.59 11.04
CA LEU A 73 -0.38 -10.13 10.65
C LEU A 73 -0.10 -10.40 9.16
N ALA A 74 -0.47 -11.58 8.66
CA ALA A 74 -0.31 -11.93 7.26
C ALA A 74 -1.18 -11.04 6.35
N ALA A 75 -2.42 -10.76 6.74
CA ALA A 75 -3.30 -9.85 5.99
C ALA A 75 -2.76 -8.41 5.97
N TRP A 76 -2.24 -7.92 7.11
CA TRP A 76 -1.62 -6.61 7.18
C TRP A 76 -0.35 -6.51 6.32
N ALA A 77 0.52 -7.52 6.40
CA ALA A 77 1.70 -7.61 5.56
C ALA A 77 1.33 -7.70 4.06
N ALA A 78 0.28 -8.44 3.71
CA ALA A 78 -0.25 -8.50 2.35
C ALA A 78 -0.68 -7.12 1.85
N ALA A 79 -1.41 -6.36 2.67
CA ALA A 79 -1.85 -5.02 2.33
C ALA A 79 -0.65 -4.11 1.98
N ILE A 80 0.39 -4.09 2.83
CA ILE A 80 1.60 -3.28 2.59
C ILE A 80 2.31 -3.67 1.28
N HIS A 81 2.44 -4.97 1.00
CA HIS A 81 3.09 -5.43 -0.22
C HIS A 81 2.26 -5.09 -1.47
N ILE A 82 0.93 -5.12 -1.38
CA ILE A 82 0.04 -4.77 -2.49
C ILE A 82 0.07 -3.27 -2.75
N THR A 83 0.08 -2.44 -1.69
CA THR A 83 0.08 -0.98 -1.80
C THR A 83 1.48 -0.37 -1.99
N GLY A 84 2.53 -1.20 -2.01
CA GLY A 84 3.91 -0.73 -2.20
C GLY A 84 4.55 -0.04 -0.99
N GLY A 85 3.81 0.15 0.11
CA GLY A 85 4.26 0.84 1.31
C GLY A 85 4.57 2.34 1.10
N GLU A 86 4.91 3.05 2.18
CA GLU A 86 5.43 4.41 2.08
C GLU A 86 6.83 4.35 1.46
N ARG A 87 7.05 5.03 0.32
CA ARG A 87 8.40 5.25 -0.20
C ARG A 87 9.06 6.27 0.71
N PHE A 88 10.06 5.85 1.48
CA PHE A 88 10.96 6.80 2.11
C PHE A 88 11.76 7.45 1.00
N ASP A 89 11.67 8.78 0.90
CA ASP A 89 12.52 9.55 0.00
C ASP A 89 13.95 9.43 0.51
N ASP A 90 14.73 8.54 -0.11
CA ASP A 90 16.15 8.36 0.16
C ASP A 90 16.85 9.60 -0.40
N GLY A 91 16.81 10.69 0.38
CA GLY A 91 17.05 12.06 -0.07
C GLY A 91 18.14 12.21 -1.13
N GLY A 92 17.78 12.89 -2.22
CA GLY A 92 18.70 13.33 -3.27
C GLY A 92 19.93 14.00 -2.67
N CYS A 93 21.08 13.35 -2.85
CA CYS A 93 22.39 13.97 -2.72
C CYS A 93 22.96 14.03 -4.13
N ASP A 94 22.52 15.04 -4.88
CA ASP A 94 23.20 15.54 -6.09
C ASP A 94 23.74 16.95 -5.78
#